data_AF-A0AB39STY9-F1
#
_entry.id   AF-A0AB39STY9-F1
#
_cell.length_a   1.000
_cell.length_b   1.000
_cell.length_c   1.000
_cell.angle_alpha   90.00
_cell.angle_beta   90.00
_cell.angle_gamma   90.00
#
_symmetry.space_group_name_H-M   'P 1'
#
loop_
_entity.id
_entity.type
_entity.pdbx_description
1 polymer ?
#
loop_
_entity_poly.entity_id
_entity_poly.type
_entity_poly.pdbx_seq_one_letter_code
_entity_poly.pdbx_strand_id
1 'polypeptide(L)' 'MVPGFRNFVPVRDSKTPSGPVLLITHSAWSAFTSALR' A
#
# COMPACT_ATOMS: atom_id res chain seq x y z
N MET A 1 -2.80 13.22 11.11
CA MET A 1 -2.44 12.83 9.73
C MET A 1 -0.93 12.85 9.65
N VAL A 2 -0.25 11.72 9.44
CA VAL A 2 1.23 11.70 9.39
C VAL A 2 1.67 12.28 8.04
N PRO A 3 2.49 13.36 7.99
CA PRO A 3 3.01 13.88 6.73
C PRO A 3 3.97 12.85 6.10
N GLY A 4 3.79 12.54 4.80
CA GLY A 4 4.71 11.68 4.04
C GLY A 4 4.06 10.57 3.21
N PHE A 5 2.79 10.25 3.43
CA PHE A 5 2.15 9.09 2.79
C PHE A 5 1.36 9.40 1.51
N ARG A 6 1.31 10.65 1.05
CA ARG A 6 0.47 11.04 -0.10
C ARG A 6 0.82 10.33 -1.42
N ASN A 7 2.03 9.79 -1.54
CA ASN A 7 2.51 9.12 -2.75
C ASN A 7 2.57 7.59 -2.60
N PHE A 8 2.02 7.05 -1.51
CA PHE A 8 2.07 5.63 -1.19
C PHE A 8 0.69 5.06 -0.89
N VAL A 9 0.45 3.82 -1.32
CA VAL A 9 -0.66 2.98 -0.92
C VAL A 9 -0.21 2.10 0.24
N PRO A 10 -0.76 2.28 1.46
CA PRO A 10 -0.46 1.43 2.59
C PRO A 10 -1.21 0.09 2.48
N VAL A 11 -0.49 -1.02 2.54
CA VAL A 11 -1.06 -2.37 2.57
C VAL A 11 -0.78 -3.01 3.93
N ARG A 12 -1.84 -3.44 4.62
CA ARG A 12 -1.76 -4.12 5.92
C ARG A 12 -2.06 -5.59 5.76
N ASP A 13 -1.35 -6.43 6.51
CA ASP A 13 -1.71 -7.83 6.67
C ASP A 13 -2.96 -7.94 7.56
N SER A 14 -3.98 -8.66 7.08
CA SER A 14 -5.25 -8.79 7.82
C SER A 14 -5.17 -9.76 9.00
N LYS A 15 -4.21 -10.69 9.00
CA LYS A 15 -4.02 -11.70 10.04
C LYS A 15 -3.16 -11.19 11.20
N THR A 16 -2.39 -10.12 10.97
CA THR A 16 -1.58 -9.44 11.98
C THR A 16 -1.91 -7.95 12.02
N PRO A 17 -3.07 -7.53 12.56
CA PRO A 17 -3.54 -6.15 12.49
C PRO A 17 -2.73 -5.15 13.32
N SER A 18 -1.74 -5.58 14.08
CA SER A 18 -0.80 -4.69 14.79
C SER A 18 0.61 -4.73 14.18
N GLY A 19 0.79 -5.49 13.10
CA GLY A 19 2.08 -5.65 12.43
C GLY A 19 2.46 -4.46 11.52
N PRO A 20 3.64 -4.56 10.89
CA PRO A 20 4.15 -3.55 9.96
C PRO A 20 3.20 -3.30 8.78
N VAL A 21 3.28 -2.08 8.23
CA VAL A 21 2.53 -1.67 7.03
C VAL A 21 3.51 -1.52 5.87
N LEU A 22 3.20 -2.17 4.75
CA LEU A 22 3.97 -2.00 3.52
C LEU A 22 3.52 -0.73 2.81
N LEU A 23 4.48 0.08 2.35
CA LEU A 23 4.22 1.28 1.55
C LEU A 23 4.60 1.01 0.10
N ILE A 24 3.60 1.01 -0.76
CA ILE A 24 3.79 0.78 -2.20
C ILE A 24 3.63 2.11 -2.90
N THR A 25 4.53 2.49 -3.80
CA THR A 25 4.35 3.73 -4.57
C THR A 25 3.05 3.66 -5.39
N HIS A 26 2.40 4.81 -5.61
CA HIS A 26 1.18 4.84 -6.43
C HIS A 26 1.37 4.25 -7.83
N SER A 27 2.53 4.50 -8.46
CA SER A 27 2.85 3.96 -9.78
C SER A 27 2.92 2.42 -9.78
N ALA A 28 3.59 1.83 -8.79
CA ALA A 28 3.69 0.38 -8.67
C ALA A 28 2.34 -0.27 -8.34
N TRP A 29 1.55 0.34 -7.45
CA TRP A 29 0.21 -0.15 -7.12
C TRP A 29 -0.71 -0.14 -8.35
N SER A 30 -0.72 0.97 -9.10
CA SER A 30 -1.52 1.10 -10.32
C SER A 30 -1.16 0.04 -11.36
N ALA A 31 0.13 -0.18 -11.60
CA ALA A 31 0.60 -1.21 -12.53
C ALA A 31 0.14 -2.61 -12.09
N PHE A 32 0.30 -2.94 -10.81
CA PHE A 32 -0.14 -4.22 -10.24
C PHE A 32 -1.65 -4.43 -10.42
N THR A 33 -2.49 -3.47 -10.03
CA THR A 33 -3.95 -3.63 -10.11
C THR A 33 -4.46 -3.71 -11.55
N SER A 34 -3.80 -3.02 -12.48
CA SER A 34 -4.16 -3.06 -13.90
C SER A 34 -3.93 -4.43 -14.57
N ALA A 35 -3.08 -5.27 -13.96
CA ALA A 35 -2.79 -6.61 -14.44
C ALA A 35 -3.72 -7.69 -13.88
N LEU A 36 -4.65 -7.32 -12.98
CA LEU A 36 -5.63 -8.25 -12.41
C LEU A 36 -6.74 -8.57 -13.43
N ARG A 37 -7.18 -9.82 -13.48
CA ARG A 37 -8.27 -10.33 -14.34
C ARG A 37 -9.60 -10.33 -13.61
#